data_AF-A0A6G1AQ84-F1
#
_entry.id   AF-A0A6G1AQ84-F1
#
_cell.length_a   1.000
_cell.length_b   1.000
_cell.length_c   1.000
_cell.angle_alpha   90.00
_cell.angle_beta   90.00
_cell.angle_gamma   90.00
#
_symmetry.space_group_name_H-M   'P 1'
#
loop_
_entity.id
_entity.type
_entity.pdbx_description
1 polymer ?
#
loop_
_entity_poly.entity_id
_entity_poly.type
_entity_poly.pdbx_seq_one_letter_code
_entity_poly.pdbx_strand_id
1 'polypeptide(L)'
;MLSCDICGETVTSEPDMKAHLLIVHMENEVTCPFCKLSGVNYDEMCFHIETAHFEQNELERSFARINTIQYRTSDNRKDNTLQCRMEVSSSVHSACASNHPKISAQSLPNDGTLKQKAFYSENLTESRKFLKSKEKECDLSKIKGSIYETMYSPPECPFCGRIEDCSQDMENHVKTKHASLLDTPSEDHDQPLYDCPMCGLICTNYHILQEHVDLHLEESSFGQGIDRVQCSRDLELAHQLQQEEDRKRRSEESQQEMGEFQKLQRQYGLDNSGGYKQQQLHNMEIEVNRGRMHPSEFHRRKADMMESLAIGIDDGKTKTSGIIEALYRYYQNAATEVRRVWLSTDVDHFHSSFGDRGWGCGYRNFQMLLSSLLRNDAYDDCLKGMSIPCIPKIQSMIEDAWKEGFDPQGASQLNNRLQGTKAWIGACEVYTLLTSLRVKCHIVDFHKSTGPLGTHPRLFEWILNYYSSEREGSPKVMCTSKPPIYLQHQGHSRTVVGIEERKNRTLCLLIFDPGCPSREMQKLLKQDMEASNLKQLRKFVGNLKHKQYQIVAVEGVLSSEEKV
;
A
#
# COMPACT_ATOMS: atom_id res chain seq x y z
N MET A 1 16.84 32.34 18.67
CA MET A 1 16.61 31.02 19.28
C MET A 1 16.71 29.98 18.19
N LEU A 2 17.36 28.85 18.47
CA LEU A 2 17.45 27.70 17.57
C LEU A 2 16.72 26.53 18.24
N SER A 3 15.87 25.79 17.51
CA SER A 3 15.28 24.55 17.99
C SER A 3 16.23 23.38 17.74
N CYS A 4 16.36 22.45 18.70
CA CYS A 4 17.12 21.23 18.49
C CYS A 4 16.28 20.24 17.67
N ASP A 5 16.70 19.95 16.44
CA ASP A 5 16.03 19.02 15.51
C ASP A 5 16.06 17.53 15.97
N ILE A 6 16.51 17.26 17.21
CA ILE A 6 16.49 15.92 17.86
C ILE A 6 15.44 15.82 18.97
N CYS A 7 15.19 16.88 19.73
CA CYS A 7 14.31 16.86 20.93
C CYS A 7 13.31 18.02 21.03
N GLY A 8 13.45 19.08 20.22
CA GLY A 8 12.56 20.25 20.21
C GLY A 8 12.89 21.35 21.22
N GLU A 9 13.89 21.18 22.10
CA GLU A 9 14.31 22.26 23.02
C GLU A 9 14.85 23.48 22.25
N THR A 10 14.57 24.68 22.75
CA THR A 10 15.01 25.93 22.14
C THR A 10 16.16 26.58 22.91
N VAL A 11 17.29 26.80 22.23
CA VAL A 11 18.51 27.41 22.78
C VAL A 11 18.76 28.80 22.21
N THR A 12 19.61 29.59 22.87
CA THR A 12 19.83 31.00 22.55
C THR A 12 20.73 31.24 21.32
N SER A 13 21.82 30.48 21.16
CA SER A 13 22.83 30.65 20.11
C SER A 13 23.36 29.33 19.53
N GLU A 14 24.17 29.39 18.47
CA GLU A 14 24.81 28.21 17.86
C GLU A 14 25.84 27.51 18.78
N PRO A 15 26.70 28.23 19.54
CA PRO A 15 27.47 27.62 20.63
C PRO A 15 26.61 26.89 21.67
N ASP A 16 25.47 27.47 22.07
CA ASP A 16 24.56 26.83 23.03
C ASP A 16 23.93 25.56 22.44
N MET A 17 23.63 25.55 21.13
CA MET A 17 23.19 24.34 20.42
C MET A 17 24.27 23.27 20.44
N LYS A 18 25.52 23.62 20.16
CA LYS A 18 26.65 22.67 20.20
C LYS A 18 26.87 22.09 21.61
N ALA A 19 26.72 22.90 22.66
CA ALA A 19 26.76 22.45 24.05
C ALA A 19 25.57 21.53 24.42
N HIS A 20 24.34 21.92 24.06
CA HIS A 20 23.14 21.11 24.25
C HIS A 20 23.25 19.75 23.53
N LEU A 21 23.70 19.74 22.27
CA LEU A 21 23.91 18.51 21.50
C LEU A 21 24.93 17.58 22.16
N LEU A 22 26.03 18.14 22.70
CA LEU A 22 27.04 17.37 23.42
C LEU A 22 26.45 16.73 24.68
N ILE A 23 25.91 17.55 25.58
CA ILE A 23 25.47 17.14 26.93
C ILE A 23 24.22 16.26 26.88
N VAL A 24 23.22 16.65 26.09
CA VAL A 24 21.90 15.99 26.06
C VAL A 24 21.87 14.82 25.07
N HIS A 25 22.73 14.80 24.04
CA HIS A 25 22.65 13.82 22.95
C HIS A 25 23.95 13.08 22.60
N MET A 26 25.09 13.34 23.27
CA MET A 26 26.35 12.60 23.04
C MET A 26 26.98 12.01 24.32
N GLU A 27 27.02 12.75 25.43
CA GLU A 27 27.78 12.38 26.64
C GLU A 27 27.33 11.07 27.33
N ASN A 28 26.08 10.62 27.12
CA ASN A 28 25.51 9.44 27.77
C ASN A 28 25.56 8.14 26.91
N GLU A 29 26.15 8.16 25.72
CA GLU A 29 25.98 7.10 24.69
C GLU A 29 27.29 6.41 24.24
N VAL A 30 28.43 6.74 24.85
CA VAL A 30 29.75 6.16 24.53
C VAL A 30 30.16 5.16 25.62
N THR A 31 30.07 3.87 25.31
CA THR A 31 30.41 2.74 26.19
C THR A 31 31.37 1.79 25.49
N CYS A 32 32.39 1.31 26.20
CA CYS A 32 33.37 0.38 25.65
C CYS A 32 32.74 -1.00 25.40
N PRO A 33 32.86 -1.60 24.19
CA PRO A 33 32.28 -2.91 23.91
C PRO A 33 32.99 -4.08 24.63
N PHE A 34 34.20 -3.84 25.16
CA PHE A 34 35.04 -4.87 25.77
C PHE A 34 35.12 -4.79 27.31
N CYS A 35 34.58 -3.74 27.94
CA CYS A 35 34.55 -3.59 29.40
C CYS A 35 33.31 -2.79 29.88
N LYS A 36 33.39 -2.13 31.04
CA LYS A 36 32.29 -1.31 31.61
C LYS A 36 32.57 0.20 31.61
N LEU A 37 33.61 0.66 30.91
CA LEU A 37 33.90 2.09 30.79
C LEU A 37 32.80 2.77 29.95
N SER A 38 32.24 3.86 30.46
CA SER A 38 31.25 4.70 29.77
C SER A 38 31.40 6.16 30.21
N GLY A 39 30.85 7.09 29.44
CA GLY A 39 30.88 8.53 29.76
C GLY A 39 32.24 9.21 29.53
N VAL A 40 33.03 8.70 28.59
CA VAL A 40 34.28 9.32 28.10
C VAL A 40 34.10 9.76 26.64
N ASN A 41 34.89 10.71 26.15
CA ASN A 41 34.75 11.21 24.79
C ASN A 41 35.26 10.20 23.73
N TYR A 42 35.04 10.50 22.44
CA TYR A 42 35.39 9.55 21.36
C TYR A 42 36.90 9.26 21.28
N ASP A 43 37.76 10.27 21.45
CA ASP A 43 39.21 10.10 21.35
C ASP A 43 39.76 9.35 22.58
N GLU A 44 39.22 9.63 23.77
CA GLU A 44 39.46 8.87 25.00
C GLU A 44 39.01 7.41 24.88
N MET A 45 37.85 7.14 24.26
CA MET A 45 37.35 5.80 24.02
C MET A 45 38.22 5.04 22.99
N CYS A 46 38.65 5.70 21.93
CA CYS A 46 39.61 5.11 20.98
C CYS A 46 40.94 4.79 21.66
N PHE A 47 41.53 5.73 22.40
CA PHE A 47 42.76 5.51 23.16
C PHE A 47 42.61 4.38 24.19
N HIS A 48 41.48 4.32 24.90
CA HIS A 48 41.16 3.24 25.83
C HIS A 48 41.08 1.87 25.13
N ILE A 49 40.39 1.76 23.98
CA ILE A 49 40.30 0.50 23.23
C ILE A 49 41.68 0.09 22.69
N GLU A 50 42.49 1.03 22.20
CA GLU A 50 43.82 0.76 21.67
C GLU A 50 44.86 0.41 22.77
N THR A 51 44.68 0.88 24.01
CA THR A 51 45.62 0.60 25.11
C THR A 51 45.18 -0.53 26.04
N ALA A 52 43.90 -0.63 26.40
CA ALA A 52 43.39 -1.62 27.35
C ALA A 52 42.91 -2.93 26.68
N HIS A 53 42.61 -2.90 25.38
CA HIS A 53 42.04 -4.05 24.64
C HIS A 53 42.90 -4.47 23.42
N PHE A 54 44.19 -4.09 23.42
CA PHE A 54 45.15 -4.31 22.34
C PHE A 54 45.23 -5.78 21.86
N GLU A 55 45.35 -6.75 22.77
CA GLU A 55 45.48 -8.18 22.41
C GLU A 55 44.19 -8.76 21.82
N GLN A 56 43.02 -8.27 22.26
CA GLN A 56 41.72 -8.67 21.71
C GLN A 56 41.53 -8.12 20.30
N ASN A 57 41.99 -6.89 20.05
CA ASN A 57 42.01 -6.23 18.74
C ASN A 57 42.89 -6.98 17.72
N GLU A 58 44.08 -7.45 18.12
CA GLU A 58 44.96 -8.25 17.26
C GLU A 58 44.42 -9.67 16.96
N LEU A 59 43.66 -10.28 17.88
CA LEU A 59 42.94 -11.53 17.62
C LEU A 59 41.86 -11.37 16.54
N GLU A 60 41.08 -10.30 16.56
CA GLU A 60 40.09 -10.03 15.49
C GLU A 60 40.77 -9.70 14.15
N ARG A 61 41.85 -8.89 14.16
CA ARG A 61 42.67 -8.57 12.97
C ARG A 61 43.27 -9.81 12.31
N SER A 62 43.71 -10.80 13.09
CA SER A 62 44.28 -12.04 12.55
C SER A 62 43.21 -12.97 11.95
N PHE A 63 42.02 -13.09 12.56
CA PHE A 63 40.89 -13.80 11.96
C PHE A 63 40.43 -13.17 10.63
N ALA A 64 40.39 -11.82 10.54
CA ALA A 64 40.06 -11.11 9.30
C ALA A 64 41.04 -11.43 8.15
N ARG A 65 42.35 -11.57 8.45
CA ARG A 65 43.35 -11.98 7.45
C ARG A 65 43.14 -13.41 6.96
N ILE A 66 42.81 -14.36 7.85
CA ILE A 66 42.61 -15.78 7.48
C ILE A 66 41.43 -15.93 6.52
N ASN A 67 40.29 -15.30 6.81
CA ASN A 67 39.11 -15.33 5.95
C ASN A 67 39.37 -14.70 4.55
N THR A 68 40.30 -13.74 4.46
CA THR A 68 40.67 -13.11 3.18
C THR A 68 41.52 -14.02 2.28
N ILE A 69 42.24 -15.00 2.84
CA ILE A 69 43.13 -15.91 2.10
C ILE A 69 42.35 -17.11 1.53
N GLN A 70 41.36 -17.64 2.26
CA GLN A 70 40.63 -18.86 1.84
C GLN A 70 39.80 -18.69 0.55
N TYR A 71 39.50 -17.46 0.12
CA TYR A 71 38.73 -17.20 -1.11
C TYR A 71 39.59 -17.01 -2.37
N ARG A 72 40.89 -17.30 -2.33
CA ARG A 72 41.83 -17.02 -3.44
C ARG A 72 42.50 -18.23 -4.10
N THR A 73 42.23 -19.45 -3.63
CA THR A 73 42.91 -20.66 -4.14
C THR A 73 41.95 -21.85 -4.21
N SER A 74 41.22 -21.98 -5.32
CA SER A 74 40.46 -23.19 -5.65
C SER A 74 40.33 -23.35 -7.16
N ASP A 75 41.38 -23.88 -7.80
CA ASP A 75 41.33 -24.32 -9.19
C ASP A 75 42.33 -25.47 -9.43
N ASN A 76 42.01 -26.36 -10.38
CA ASN A 76 42.79 -27.51 -10.87
C ASN A 76 43.13 -28.70 -9.93
N ARG A 77 42.23 -29.70 -9.95
CA ARG A 77 42.44 -31.12 -10.33
C ARG A 77 43.56 -32.01 -9.72
N LYS A 78 43.07 -33.14 -9.15
CA LYS A 78 43.41 -34.57 -9.43
C LYS A 78 44.37 -35.40 -8.54
N ASP A 79 43.83 -36.60 -8.25
CA ASP A 79 44.43 -37.95 -8.09
C ASP A 79 45.23 -38.39 -6.83
N ASN A 80 44.77 -39.55 -6.30
CA ASN A 80 45.49 -40.65 -5.63
C ASN A 80 45.94 -40.63 -4.14
N THR A 81 45.12 -41.28 -3.29
CA THR A 81 45.39 -42.63 -2.71
C THR A 81 46.37 -42.85 -1.51
N LEU A 82 45.93 -43.71 -0.56
CA LEU A 82 46.58 -44.30 0.65
C LEU A 82 46.69 -43.42 1.93
N GLN A 83 46.75 -43.96 3.17
CA GLN A 83 46.00 -45.02 3.92
C GLN A 83 46.47 -45.05 5.41
N CYS A 84 45.75 -45.75 6.31
CA CYS A 84 46.06 -46.14 7.71
C CYS A 84 45.82 -45.05 8.79
N ARG A 85 44.93 -45.29 9.77
CA ARG A 85 45.07 -46.03 11.09
C ARG A 85 45.59 -45.09 12.21
N MET A 86 45.15 -45.17 13.47
CA MET A 86 44.13 -46.01 14.15
C MET A 86 43.64 -45.28 15.44
N GLU A 87 42.51 -45.74 16.01
CA GLU A 87 42.09 -45.82 17.44
C GLU A 87 42.70 -44.88 18.52
N VAL A 88 41.98 -44.43 19.55
CA VAL A 88 41.22 -45.23 20.55
C VAL A 88 39.91 -44.53 21.01
N SER A 89 38.98 -45.32 21.52
CA SER A 89 37.62 -44.95 21.92
C SER A 89 37.43 -44.57 23.40
N SER A 90 36.35 -43.84 23.69
CA SER A 90 35.51 -44.11 24.85
C SER A 90 34.03 -43.83 24.51
N SER A 91 33.12 -44.65 25.02
CA SER A 91 31.65 -44.52 24.90
C SER A 91 31.07 -43.97 26.22
N VAL A 92 29.79 -43.60 26.37
CA VAL A 92 28.56 -44.44 26.33
C VAL A 92 27.33 -43.63 25.86
N HIS A 93 26.32 -44.35 25.36
CA HIS A 93 25.10 -43.90 24.67
C HIS A 93 24.05 -43.15 25.50
N SER A 94 23.19 -42.39 24.80
CA SER A 94 21.76 -42.75 24.67
C SER A 94 21.14 -42.19 23.36
N ALA A 95 19.99 -42.73 22.94
CA ALA A 95 19.22 -42.38 21.72
C ALA A 95 17.96 -41.52 22.08
N CYS A 96 17.12 -40.96 21.20
CA CYS A 96 16.65 -41.28 19.83
C CYS A 96 16.50 -39.96 18.99
N ALA A 97 16.54 -39.89 17.65
CA ALA A 97 15.65 -40.48 16.61
C ALA A 97 14.14 -40.16 16.83
N SER A 98 13.31 -39.73 15.87
CA SER A 98 13.44 -39.39 14.43
C SER A 98 12.13 -38.67 13.96
N ASN A 99 11.92 -38.08 12.78
CA ASN A 99 12.68 -37.94 11.51
C ASN A 99 12.18 -36.72 10.67
N HIS A 100 12.88 -36.39 9.57
CA HIS A 100 12.34 -35.68 8.39
C HIS A 100 12.15 -36.68 7.21
N PRO A 101 11.40 -36.33 6.14
CA PRO A 101 12.05 -36.30 4.81
C PRO A 101 11.52 -35.23 3.81
N LYS A 102 12.21 -35.15 2.65
CA LYS A 102 12.16 -34.15 1.57
C LYS A 102 12.66 -34.85 0.26
N ILE A 103 12.31 -34.53 -1.00
CA ILE A 103 11.40 -33.52 -1.61
C ILE A 103 11.08 -33.91 -3.09
N SER A 104 10.18 -33.18 -3.77
CA SER A 104 9.98 -33.12 -5.24
C SER A 104 9.06 -34.14 -5.94
N ALA A 105 8.73 -33.88 -7.20
CA ALA A 105 7.71 -34.55 -8.03
C ALA A 105 8.12 -34.70 -9.52
N GLN A 106 7.44 -35.62 -10.25
CA GLN A 106 7.34 -35.75 -11.73
C GLN A 106 6.40 -36.94 -12.08
N SER A 107 5.76 -37.09 -13.26
CA SER A 107 5.18 -36.12 -14.22
C SER A 107 4.47 -36.84 -15.40
N LEU A 108 3.27 -36.36 -15.81
CA LEU A 108 2.62 -36.58 -17.13
C LEU A 108 2.15 -38.03 -17.50
N PRO A 109 1.31 -38.26 -18.54
CA PRO A 109 0.56 -37.32 -19.43
C PRO A 109 -0.97 -37.60 -19.62
N ASN A 110 -1.67 -36.67 -20.31
CA ASN A 110 -2.98 -36.78 -21.00
C ASN A 110 -4.25 -37.09 -20.14
N ASP A 111 -5.47 -36.64 -20.47
CA ASP A 111 -6.03 -35.82 -21.58
C ASP A 111 -7.34 -35.13 -21.08
N GLY A 112 -8.12 -34.31 -21.81
CA GLY A 112 -8.00 -33.82 -23.19
C GLY A 112 -9.31 -33.26 -23.79
N THR A 113 -9.84 -32.10 -23.34
CA THR A 113 -10.95 -31.41 -24.06
C THR A 113 -11.01 -29.89 -23.82
N LEU A 114 -11.46 -29.14 -24.82
CA LEU A 114 -11.60 -27.68 -24.85
C LEU A 114 -13.06 -27.24 -25.02
N LYS A 115 -13.48 -26.18 -24.30
CA LYS A 115 -14.01 -24.94 -24.92
C LYS A 115 -14.25 -23.81 -23.90
N GLN A 116 -14.39 -22.60 -24.41
CA GLN A 116 -14.20 -21.33 -23.69
C GLN A 116 -15.15 -20.24 -24.24
N LYS A 117 -15.77 -19.48 -23.32
CA LYS A 117 -16.35 -18.11 -23.42
C LYS A 117 -17.03 -17.84 -22.06
N ALA A 118 -16.77 -16.83 -21.24
CA ALA A 118 -16.39 -15.43 -21.43
C ALA A 118 -17.51 -14.58 -22.06
N PHE A 119 -18.13 -13.69 -21.26
CA PHE A 119 -18.22 -12.23 -21.42
C PHE A 119 -18.71 -11.64 -20.07
N TYR A 120 -17.86 -10.89 -19.36
CA TYR A 120 -17.92 -9.42 -19.14
C TYR A 120 -18.87 -8.93 -18.04
N SER A 121 -18.42 -7.88 -17.35
CA SER A 121 -19.18 -7.05 -16.42
C SER A 121 -18.90 -5.59 -16.80
N GLU A 122 -19.93 -4.75 -16.82
CA GLU A 122 -19.81 -3.30 -16.97
C GLU A 122 -20.63 -2.61 -15.86
N ASN A 123 -20.19 -1.41 -15.49
CA ASN A 123 -20.66 -0.68 -14.32
C ASN A 123 -20.99 0.76 -14.72
N LEU A 124 -22.11 1.29 -14.19
CA LEU A 124 -22.41 2.70 -13.92
C LEU A 124 -22.20 3.75 -15.04
N THR A 125 -23.20 4.65 -15.20
CA THR A 125 -23.05 6.12 -15.05
C THR A 125 -24.44 6.79 -15.07
N GLU A 126 -24.63 7.86 -14.30
CA GLU A 126 -25.88 8.64 -14.19
C GLU A 126 -26.00 9.74 -15.26
N SER A 127 -27.23 10.24 -15.55
CA SER A 127 -27.55 11.68 -15.40
C SER A 127 -28.99 12.14 -15.77
N ARG A 128 -29.70 12.61 -14.73
CA ARG A 128 -30.35 13.95 -14.61
C ARG A 128 -31.49 14.43 -15.54
N LYS A 129 -32.59 14.81 -14.85
CA LYS A 129 -33.53 15.96 -15.06
C LYS A 129 -34.63 15.86 -16.14
N PHE A 130 -35.89 16.04 -15.71
CA PHE A 130 -36.67 17.28 -15.95
C PHE A 130 -37.73 17.48 -14.83
N LEU A 131 -38.51 18.57 -14.83
CA LEU A 131 -39.30 19.07 -13.68
C LEU A 131 -40.52 19.93 -14.14
N LYS A 132 -41.57 20.03 -13.28
CA LYS A 132 -42.92 20.65 -13.47
C LYS A 132 -43.94 19.71 -14.17
N SER A 133 -45.26 19.78 -13.95
CA SER A 133 -46.18 20.70 -13.20
C SER A 133 -47.35 19.86 -12.59
N LYS A 134 -47.94 20.13 -11.41
CA LYS A 134 -48.82 21.25 -10.94
C LYS A 134 -50.32 21.01 -11.25
N GLU A 135 -51.23 21.54 -10.39
CA GLU A 135 -52.71 21.31 -10.33
C GLU A 135 -53.10 19.87 -9.91
N LYS A 136 -53.94 19.57 -8.89
CA LYS A 136 -54.79 20.29 -7.90
C LYS A 136 -56.19 20.78 -8.34
N GLU A 137 -57.21 20.10 -7.80
CA GLU A 137 -58.64 20.52 -7.64
C GLU A 137 -59.47 20.73 -8.92
N CYS A 138 -60.80 20.51 -8.94
CA CYS A 138 -61.74 19.90 -7.98
C CYS A 138 -63.00 19.44 -8.76
N ASP A 139 -63.88 18.61 -8.19
CA ASP A 139 -65.30 18.99 -8.19
C ASP A 139 -66.12 18.44 -6.99
N LEU A 140 -67.20 19.15 -6.71
CA LEU A 140 -68.08 19.18 -5.53
C LEU A 140 -68.74 17.82 -5.17
N SER A 141 -68.88 17.44 -3.88
CA SER A 141 -69.84 17.94 -2.85
C SER A 141 -71.31 17.71 -3.27
N LYS A 142 -72.24 17.06 -2.53
CA LYS A 142 -72.67 17.02 -1.11
C LYS A 142 -73.68 15.82 -0.99
N ILE A 143 -74.13 15.21 0.12
CA ILE A 143 -74.52 15.61 1.50
C ILE A 143 -74.85 14.30 2.31
N LYS A 144 -75.02 14.38 3.67
CA LYS A 144 -75.69 13.43 4.64
C LYS A 144 -76.25 12.07 4.13
N GLY A 145 -76.20 10.92 4.81
CA GLY A 145 -76.08 10.57 6.25
C GLY A 145 -76.98 9.34 6.58
N SER A 146 -76.83 8.70 7.76
CA SER A 146 -77.37 7.36 8.15
C SER A 146 -76.74 6.17 7.37
N ILE A 147 -76.23 5.08 7.97
CA ILE A 147 -76.72 4.13 9.01
C ILE A 147 -77.68 3.07 8.41
N TYR A 148 -77.28 1.80 8.58
CA TYR A 148 -77.89 0.53 8.14
C TYR A 148 -78.19 0.39 6.63
N GLU A 149 -77.50 -0.55 5.96
CA GLU A 149 -78.17 -1.59 5.19
C GLU A 149 -77.24 -2.80 5.02
N THR A 150 -77.83 -4.00 4.93
CA THR A 150 -77.11 -5.28 4.90
C THR A 150 -77.24 -5.92 3.53
N MET A 151 -76.13 -6.28 2.90
CA MET A 151 -76.13 -7.16 1.73
C MET A 151 -75.27 -8.40 2.01
N TYR A 152 -75.93 -9.47 2.45
CA TYR A 152 -75.39 -10.82 2.34
C TYR A 152 -75.35 -11.23 0.87
N SER A 153 -74.34 -12.00 0.48
CA SER A 153 -74.42 -12.79 -0.76
C SER A 153 -75.63 -13.74 -0.68
N PRO A 154 -76.41 -13.92 -1.75
CA PRO A 154 -77.53 -14.87 -1.73
C PRO A 154 -77.02 -16.29 -1.46
N PRO A 155 -77.72 -17.10 -0.64
CA PRO A 155 -77.24 -18.40 -0.21
C PRO A 155 -77.18 -19.41 -1.36
N GLU A 156 -76.12 -20.22 -1.36
CA GLU A 156 -75.92 -21.33 -2.30
C GLU A 156 -76.18 -22.68 -1.60
N CYS A 157 -76.91 -23.58 -2.25
CA CYS A 157 -77.25 -24.89 -1.72
C CYS A 157 -76.02 -25.79 -1.67
N PRO A 158 -75.52 -26.21 -0.48
CA PRO A 158 -74.28 -26.98 -0.36
C PRO A 158 -74.35 -28.39 -0.95
N PHE A 159 -75.55 -28.87 -1.31
CA PHE A 159 -75.79 -30.17 -1.90
C PHE A 159 -75.84 -30.17 -3.44
N CYS A 160 -76.01 -29.00 -4.10
CA CYS A 160 -76.13 -28.95 -5.56
C CYS A 160 -75.65 -27.64 -6.24
N GLY A 161 -75.10 -26.67 -5.51
CA GLY A 161 -74.57 -25.42 -6.09
C GLY A 161 -75.63 -24.46 -6.64
N ARG A 162 -76.88 -24.58 -6.17
CA ARG A 162 -77.99 -23.72 -6.63
C ARG A 162 -78.14 -22.53 -5.70
N ILE A 163 -78.02 -21.32 -6.25
CA ILE A 163 -78.26 -20.07 -5.52
C ILE A 163 -79.76 -19.77 -5.56
N GLU A 164 -80.36 -19.44 -4.41
CA GLU A 164 -81.78 -19.04 -4.29
C GLU A 164 -81.86 -17.66 -3.61
N ASP A 165 -82.84 -16.83 -3.96
CA ASP A 165 -82.84 -15.39 -3.64
C ASP A 165 -83.02 -15.05 -2.14
N CYS A 166 -83.51 -15.97 -1.31
CA CYS A 166 -83.51 -15.81 0.14
C CYS A 166 -83.30 -17.12 0.92
N SER A 167 -82.94 -17.01 2.20
CA SER A 167 -82.71 -18.17 3.08
C SER A 167 -83.94 -19.04 3.30
N GLN A 168 -85.15 -18.48 3.24
CA GLN A 168 -86.39 -19.25 3.43
C GLN A 168 -86.71 -20.11 2.19
N ASP A 169 -86.40 -19.61 1.00
CA ASP A 169 -86.51 -20.37 -0.24
C ASP A 169 -85.39 -21.40 -0.38
N MET A 170 -84.20 -21.12 0.13
CA MET A 170 -83.14 -22.13 0.33
C MET A 170 -83.61 -23.27 1.25
N GLU A 171 -84.25 -22.96 2.38
CA GLU A 171 -84.76 -23.99 3.29
C GLU A 171 -85.84 -24.86 2.62
N ASN A 172 -86.74 -24.23 1.85
CA ASN A 172 -87.74 -24.93 1.04
C ASN A 172 -87.13 -25.75 -0.11
N HIS A 173 -86.06 -25.23 -0.75
CA HIS A 173 -85.28 -25.95 -1.76
C HIS A 173 -84.72 -27.24 -1.17
N VAL A 174 -84.00 -27.18 -0.05
CA VAL A 174 -83.40 -28.37 0.56
C VAL A 174 -84.49 -29.34 1.01
N LYS A 175 -85.55 -28.86 1.65
CA LYS A 175 -86.70 -29.69 2.08
C LYS A 175 -87.52 -30.32 0.95
N THR A 176 -87.36 -29.90 -0.32
CA THR A 176 -88.14 -30.45 -1.45
C THR A 176 -87.30 -31.08 -2.56
N LYS A 177 -86.01 -30.75 -2.68
CA LYS A 177 -85.06 -31.32 -3.65
C LYS A 177 -84.02 -32.23 -3.02
N HIS A 178 -83.77 -32.07 -1.72
CA HIS A 178 -82.89 -32.90 -0.91
C HIS A 178 -83.65 -33.55 0.27
N ALA A 179 -84.97 -33.70 0.14
CA ALA A 179 -85.84 -34.35 1.15
C ALA A 179 -85.33 -35.73 1.56
N SER A 180 -84.92 -36.55 0.58
CA SER A 180 -84.33 -37.88 0.78
C SER A 180 -82.93 -37.87 1.43
N LEU A 181 -82.44 -36.73 1.90
CA LEU A 181 -81.21 -36.55 2.70
C LEU A 181 -81.50 -35.93 4.08
N LEU A 182 -82.78 -35.69 4.43
CA LEU A 182 -83.19 -35.05 5.69
C LEU A 182 -84.20 -35.88 6.53
N ASP A 183 -84.72 -37.00 6.02
CA ASP A 183 -85.65 -37.85 6.76
C ASP A 183 -84.94 -38.78 7.76
N THR A 184 -85.50 -38.88 8.97
CA THR A 184 -85.17 -39.90 9.97
C THR A 184 -86.42 -40.37 10.72
N PRO A 185 -86.61 -41.67 10.98
CA PRO A 185 -86.21 -42.82 10.19
C PRO A 185 -87.42 -43.62 9.67
N SER A 186 -87.26 -44.30 8.52
CA SER A 186 -88.12 -45.42 8.11
C SER A 186 -87.29 -46.70 8.18
N GLU A 187 -87.95 -47.83 8.44
CA GLU A 187 -87.31 -49.06 8.93
C GLU A 187 -86.36 -49.77 7.93
N ASP A 188 -85.50 -50.61 8.51
CA ASP A 188 -84.54 -51.58 7.93
C ASP A 188 -83.19 -51.12 7.31
N HIS A 189 -82.16 -51.41 8.13
CA HIS A 189 -80.78 -51.80 7.80
C HIS A 189 -79.67 -50.74 7.56
N ASP A 190 -78.47 -51.17 7.97
CA ASP A 190 -77.15 -50.53 7.89
C ASP A 190 -77.01 -49.09 8.39
N GLN A 191 -77.01 -48.97 9.72
CA GLN A 191 -76.59 -47.77 10.45
C GLN A 191 -75.10 -47.49 10.17
N PRO A 192 -74.73 -46.34 9.55
CA PRO A 192 -73.35 -46.07 9.16
C PRO A 192 -72.46 -45.90 10.39
N LEU A 193 -71.40 -46.71 10.45
CA LEU A 193 -70.32 -46.58 11.41
C LEU A 193 -69.28 -45.58 10.87
N TYR A 194 -68.86 -44.65 11.71
CA TYR A 194 -68.01 -43.52 11.33
C TYR A 194 -66.63 -43.65 11.99
N ASP A 195 -65.61 -44.00 11.21
CA ASP A 195 -64.24 -44.18 11.71
C ASP A 195 -63.52 -42.84 11.94
N CYS A 196 -62.88 -42.66 13.10
CA CYS A 196 -62.06 -41.49 13.38
C CYS A 196 -60.74 -41.54 12.60
N PRO A 197 -60.46 -40.58 11.69
CA PRO A 197 -59.28 -40.62 10.83
C PRO A 197 -57.96 -40.39 11.58
N MET A 198 -58.01 -39.94 12.84
CA MET A 198 -56.84 -39.66 13.67
C MET A 198 -56.37 -40.87 14.50
N CYS A 199 -57.28 -41.79 14.86
CA CYS A 199 -56.99 -42.88 15.81
C CYS A 199 -57.67 -44.23 15.49
N GLY A 200 -58.60 -44.28 14.52
CA GLY A 200 -59.34 -45.49 14.15
C GLY A 200 -60.49 -45.86 15.08
N LEU A 201 -60.94 -44.96 15.98
CA LEU A 201 -62.10 -45.23 16.83
C LEU A 201 -63.41 -45.20 16.01
N ILE A 202 -64.16 -46.29 16.07
CA ILE A 202 -65.43 -46.45 15.35
C ILE A 202 -66.57 -45.80 16.15
N CYS A 203 -67.20 -44.77 15.59
CA CYS A 203 -68.28 -44.01 16.22
C CYS A 203 -69.66 -44.37 15.64
N THR A 204 -70.68 -44.44 16.51
CA THR A 204 -72.05 -44.85 16.14
C THR A 204 -72.94 -43.73 15.56
N ASN A 205 -72.43 -42.48 15.56
CA ASN A 205 -73.12 -41.32 15.02
C ASN A 205 -72.07 -40.26 14.64
N TYR A 206 -72.32 -39.52 13.54
CA TYR A 206 -71.51 -38.39 13.10
C TYR A 206 -71.23 -37.36 14.20
N HIS A 207 -72.21 -37.02 15.05
CA HIS A 207 -72.01 -36.05 16.13
C HIS A 207 -71.00 -36.53 17.19
N ILE A 208 -70.99 -37.84 17.49
CA ILE A 208 -70.01 -38.43 18.43
C ILE A 208 -68.63 -38.48 17.79
N LEU A 209 -68.54 -38.77 16.49
CA LEU A 209 -67.29 -38.63 15.75
C LEU A 209 -66.80 -37.17 15.78
N GLN A 210 -67.69 -36.21 15.59
CA GLN A 210 -67.33 -34.79 15.57
C GLN A 210 -66.75 -34.36 16.93
N GLU A 211 -67.46 -34.57 18.04
CA GLU A 211 -66.95 -34.26 19.39
C GLU A 211 -65.60 -34.96 19.67
N HIS A 212 -65.43 -36.19 19.20
CA HIS A 212 -64.19 -36.94 19.37
C HIS A 212 -63.02 -36.42 18.51
N VAL A 213 -63.28 -36.00 17.27
CA VAL A 213 -62.27 -35.36 16.39
C VAL A 213 -61.93 -33.97 16.92
N ASP A 214 -62.92 -33.19 17.36
CA ASP A 214 -62.74 -31.88 17.98
C ASP A 214 -61.89 -32.02 19.26
N LEU A 215 -62.09 -33.05 20.09
CA LEU A 215 -61.19 -33.36 21.22
C LEU A 215 -59.74 -33.64 20.79
N HIS A 216 -59.49 -34.34 19.69
CA HIS A 216 -58.13 -34.51 19.18
C HIS A 216 -57.53 -33.21 18.61
N LEU A 217 -58.36 -32.32 18.05
CA LEU A 217 -57.95 -30.98 17.62
C LEU A 217 -57.67 -30.06 18.82
N GLU A 218 -58.40 -30.20 19.93
CA GLU A 218 -58.11 -29.51 21.20
C GLU A 218 -56.86 -30.06 21.89
N GLU A 219 -56.68 -31.39 22.00
CA GLU A 219 -55.45 -32.00 22.53
C GLU A 219 -54.22 -31.56 21.73
N SER A 220 -54.29 -31.55 20.40
CA SER A 220 -53.21 -31.04 19.56
C SER A 220 -53.07 -29.51 19.60
N SER A 221 -54.10 -28.76 20.02
CA SER A 221 -53.99 -27.32 20.33
C SER A 221 -53.32 -27.06 21.69
N PHE A 222 -53.54 -27.90 22.70
CA PHE A 222 -52.72 -27.93 23.92
C PHE A 222 -51.27 -28.34 23.59
N GLY A 223 -51.09 -29.29 22.67
CA GLY A 223 -49.81 -29.60 22.04
C GLY A 223 -49.13 -28.38 21.42
N GLN A 224 -49.85 -27.59 20.61
CA GLN A 224 -49.36 -26.32 20.05
C GLN A 224 -49.03 -25.26 21.12
N GLY A 225 -49.55 -25.37 22.35
CA GLY A 225 -49.10 -24.56 23.48
C GLY A 225 -47.64 -24.85 23.85
N ILE A 226 -47.25 -26.12 23.82
CA ILE A 226 -45.85 -26.57 24.00
C ILE A 226 -45.04 -26.28 22.74
N ASP A 227 -45.59 -26.56 21.56
CA ASP A 227 -44.90 -26.45 20.27
C ASP A 227 -44.62 -24.98 19.88
N ARG A 228 -45.46 -24.02 20.29
CA ARG A 228 -45.15 -22.58 20.19
C ARG A 228 -44.01 -22.16 21.10
N VAL A 229 -43.89 -22.73 22.29
CA VAL A 229 -42.77 -22.47 23.22
C VAL A 229 -41.49 -23.15 22.72
N GLN A 230 -41.61 -24.32 22.12
CA GLN A 230 -40.52 -25.02 21.44
C GLN A 230 -40.02 -24.21 20.23
N CYS A 231 -40.92 -23.79 19.34
CA CYS A 231 -40.61 -22.94 18.19
C CYS A 231 -40.05 -21.56 18.58
N SER A 232 -40.51 -20.95 19.68
CA SER A 232 -39.88 -19.74 20.24
C SER A 232 -38.42 -20.00 20.63
N ARG A 233 -38.16 -21.10 21.34
CA ARG A 233 -36.80 -21.49 21.75
C ARG A 233 -35.90 -21.86 20.59
N ASP A 234 -36.42 -22.53 19.58
CA ASP A 234 -35.67 -22.90 18.37
C ASP A 234 -35.38 -21.67 17.50
N LEU A 235 -36.28 -20.69 17.45
CA LEU A 235 -36.08 -19.38 16.83
C LEU A 235 -35.07 -18.52 17.63
N GLU A 236 -35.17 -18.50 18.95
CA GLU A 236 -34.21 -17.85 19.85
C GLU A 236 -32.81 -18.47 19.70
N LEU A 237 -32.72 -19.80 19.61
CA LEU A 237 -31.48 -20.54 19.38
C LEU A 237 -30.91 -20.25 17.99
N ALA A 238 -31.74 -20.26 16.94
CA ALA A 238 -31.32 -19.87 15.60
C ALA A 238 -30.80 -18.43 15.55
N HIS A 239 -31.45 -17.49 16.24
CA HIS A 239 -30.96 -16.13 16.39
C HIS A 239 -29.65 -16.05 17.19
N GLN A 240 -29.47 -16.83 18.25
CA GLN A 240 -28.22 -16.89 19.01
C GLN A 240 -27.07 -17.48 18.17
N LEU A 241 -27.32 -18.54 17.41
CA LEU A 241 -26.35 -19.13 16.50
C LEU A 241 -25.95 -18.14 15.39
N GLN A 242 -26.92 -17.50 14.74
CA GLN A 242 -26.66 -16.46 13.73
C GLN A 242 -25.87 -15.28 14.31
N GLN A 243 -26.20 -14.82 15.52
CA GLN A 243 -25.46 -13.75 16.21
C GLN A 243 -24.02 -14.17 16.54
N GLU A 244 -23.79 -15.42 16.95
CA GLU A 244 -22.46 -15.95 17.26
C GLU A 244 -21.62 -16.19 16.00
N GLU A 245 -22.21 -16.66 14.90
CA GLU A 245 -21.56 -16.76 13.60
C GLU A 245 -21.21 -15.38 13.02
N ASP A 246 -22.14 -14.42 13.08
CA ASP A 246 -21.85 -13.04 12.69
C ASP A 246 -20.80 -12.39 13.60
N ARG A 247 -20.76 -12.74 14.90
CA ARG A 247 -19.73 -12.26 15.85
C ARG A 247 -18.35 -12.84 15.53
N LYS A 248 -18.26 -14.13 15.20
CA LYS A 248 -17.04 -14.78 14.72
C LYS A 248 -16.56 -14.17 13.42
N ARG A 249 -17.44 -14.09 12.40
CA ARG A 249 -17.11 -13.50 11.09
C ARG A 249 -16.60 -12.06 11.22
N ARG A 250 -17.30 -11.19 11.97
CA ARG A 250 -16.84 -9.81 12.21
C ARG A 250 -15.51 -9.73 12.99
N SER A 251 -15.26 -10.68 13.89
CA SER A 251 -13.98 -10.78 14.62
C SER A 251 -12.84 -11.21 13.70
N GLU A 252 -13.08 -12.14 12.77
CA GLU A 252 -12.11 -12.60 11.77
C GLU A 252 -11.83 -11.51 10.73
N GLU A 253 -12.88 -10.87 10.20
CA GLU A 253 -12.82 -9.69 9.31
C GLU A 253 -11.99 -8.57 9.94
N SER A 254 -12.26 -8.21 11.20
CA SER A 254 -11.53 -7.15 11.91
C SER A 254 -10.07 -7.53 12.21
N GLN A 255 -9.77 -8.80 12.51
CA GLN A 255 -8.38 -9.28 12.65
C GLN A 255 -7.62 -9.25 11.33
N GLN A 256 -8.26 -9.59 10.21
CA GLN A 256 -7.66 -9.46 8.88
C GLN A 256 -7.43 -7.99 8.52
N GLU A 257 -8.43 -7.13 8.69
CA GLU A 257 -8.33 -5.69 8.43
C GLU A 257 -7.18 -5.05 9.22
N MET A 258 -7.12 -5.27 10.53
CA MET A 258 -6.04 -4.78 11.41
C MET A 258 -4.67 -5.29 10.94
N GLY A 259 -4.59 -6.56 10.56
CA GLY A 259 -3.38 -7.21 10.06
C GLY A 259 -2.94 -6.74 8.66
N GLU A 260 -3.85 -6.25 7.82
CA GLU A 260 -3.54 -5.66 6.52
C GLU A 260 -3.22 -4.16 6.63
N PHE A 261 -3.99 -3.41 7.43
CA PHE A 261 -3.75 -2.00 7.72
C PHE A 261 -2.37 -1.78 8.33
N GLN A 262 -1.94 -2.60 9.31
CA GLN A 262 -0.60 -2.50 9.89
C GLN A 262 0.52 -2.80 8.86
N LYS A 263 0.29 -3.68 7.87
CA LYS A 263 1.25 -3.93 6.77
C LYS A 263 1.33 -2.72 5.85
N LEU A 264 0.20 -2.09 5.52
CA LEU A 264 0.14 -0.89 4.69
C LEU A 264 0.80 0.31 5.39
N GLN A 265 0.52 0.56 6.67
CA GLN A 265 1.20 1.59 7.47
C GLN A 265 2.72 1.40 7.46
N ARG A 266 3.20 0.17 7.66
CA ARG A 266 4.64 -0.17 7.55
C ARG A 266 5.21 0.09 6.16
N GLN A 267 4.50 -0.31 5.11
CA GLN A 267 4.94 -0.14 3.73
C GLN A 267 5.10 1.34 3.36
N TYR A 268 4.12 2.18 3.71
CA TYR A 268 4.15 3.61 3.41
C TYR A 268 4.93 4.45 4.45
N GLY A 269 5.46 3.82 5.51
CA GLY A 269 6.27 4.48 6.55
C GLY A 269 5.48 5.29 7.58
N LEU A 270 4.18 5.05 7.68
CA LEU A 270 3.21 5.74 8.54
C LEU A 270 2.90 4.99 9.86
N ASP A 271 3.65 3.93 10.18
CA ASP A 271 3.49 3.13 11.40
C ASP A 271 4.21 3.71 12.64
N ASN A 272 4.86 4.86 12.50
CA ASN A 272 5.67 5.52 13.54
C ASN A 272 6.84 4.68 14.11
N SER A 273 7.36 3.69 13.36
CA SER A 273 8.53 2.86 13.75
C SER A 273 9.90 3.58 13.75
N GLY A 274 9.93 4.88 14.06
CA GLY A 274 11.09 5.76 13.89
C GLY A 274 11.41 6.05 12.41
N GLY A 275 12.41 6.92 12.18
CA GLY A 275 12.78 7.43 10.85
C GLY A 275 14.25 7.22 10.51
N TYR A 276 14.82 8.18 9.76
CA TYR A 276 16.18 8.13 9.22
C TYR A 276 17.26 7.79 10.26
N LYS A 277 17.30 8.51 11.39
CA LYS A 277 18.31 8.34 12.45
C LYS A 277 18.29 6.92 13.01
N GLN A 278 17.10 6.43 13.40
CA GLN A 278 16.92 5.09 13.96
C GLN A 278 17.30 4.00 12.94
N GLN A 279 16.87 4.15 11.69
CA GLN A 279 17.20 3.18 10.63
C GLN A 279 18.70 3.18 10.26
N GLN A 280 19.36 4.35 10.24
CA GLN A 280 20.78 4.47 9.95
C GLN A 280 21.62 3.79 11.04
N LEU A 281 21.32 4.05 12.33
CA LEU A 281 21.98 3.40 13.46
C LEU A 281 21.80 1.88 13.43
N HIS A 282 20.54 1.41 13.37
CA HIS A 282 20.22 -0.02 13.38
C HIS A 282 20.87 -0.81 12.24
N ASN A 283 20.90 -0.24 11.03
CA ASN A 283 21.58 -0.88 9.90
C ASN A 283 23.11 -0.88 10.02
N MET A 284 23.71 0.08 10.74
CA MET A 284 25.16 0.04 11.04
C MET A 284 25.47 -0.97 12.17
N GLU A 285 24.64 -1.05 13.21
CA GLU A 285 24.72 -2.10 14.26
C GLU A 285 24.67 -3.50 13.63
N ILE A 286 23.76 -3.72 12.68
CA ILE A 286 23.66 -4.98 11.92
C ILE A 286 24.96 -5.30 11.18
N GLU A 287 25.66 -4.32 10.62
CA GLU A 287 26.92 -4.55 9.89
C GLU A 287 28.13 -4.74 10.83
N VAL A 288 28.11 -4.14 12.03
CA VAL A 288 29.08 -4.46 13.12
C VAL A 288 28.87 -5.91 13.58
N ASN A 289 27.63 -6.30 13.89
CA ASN A 289 27.26 -7.67 14.28
C ASN A 289 27.52 -8.73 13.19
N ARG A 290 27.85 -8.32 11.96
CA ARG A 290 28.25 -9.17 10.83
C ARG A 290 29.75 -9.15 10.55
N GLY A 291 30.56 -8.46 11.36
CA GLY A 291 32.00 -8.28 11.13
C GLY A 291 32.35 -7.49 9.86
N ARG A 292 31.42 -6.66 9.35
CA ARG A 292 31.62 -5.83 8.13
C ARG A 292 31.87 -4.36 8.42
N MET A 293 31.73 -3.94 9.67
CA MET A 293 32.06 -2.60 10.17
C MET A 293 32.75 -2.75 11.53
N HIS A 294 33.83 -2.00 11.76
CA HIS A 294 34.53 -2.02 13.05
C HIS A 294 33.80 -1.13 14.07
N PRO A 295 33.77 -1.45 15.39
CA PRO A 295 33.08 -0.62 16.38
C PRO A 295 33.50 0.84 16.40
N SER A 296 34.81 1.17 16.28
CA SER A 296 35.24 2.58 16.18
C SER A 296 34.75 3.27 14.91
N GLU A 297 34.61 2.54 13.80
CA GLU A 297 34.00 3.09 12.58
C GLU A 297 32.49 3.37 12.76
N PHE A 298 31.78 2.51 13.50
CA PHE A 298 30.39 2.77 13.89
C PHE A 298 30.27 4.06 14.70
N HIS A 299 31.09 4.23 15.74
CA HIS A 299 31.06 5.44 16.58
C HIS A 299 31.41 6.71 15.79
N ARG A 300 32.42 6.66 14.90
CA ARG A 300 32.72 7.78 13.99
C ARG A 300 31.56 8.10 13.06
N ARG A 301 31.01 7.09 12.35
CA ARG A 301 29.86 7.29 11.44
C ARG A 301 28.61 7.79 12.19
N LYS A 302 28.42 7.42 13.46
CA LYS A 302 27.38 7.95 14.36
C LYS A 302 27.62 9.44 14.65
N ALA A 303 28.86 9.85 14.92
CA ALA A 303 29.21 11.26 15.09
C ALA A 303 28.99 12.08 13.81
N ASP A 304 29.56 11.66 12.66
CA ASP A 304 29.36 12.35 11.37
C ASP A 304 27.86 12.58 11.06
N MET A 305 27.05 11.54 11.31
CA MET A 305 25.60 11.56 11.07
C MET A 305 24.91 12.54 12.00
N MET A 306 25.26 12.56 13.29
CA MET A 306 24.64 13.45 14.27
C MET A 306 24.96 14.93 13.97
N GLU A 307 26.19 15.24 13.55
CA GLU A 307 26.57 16.58 13.07
C GLU A 307 25.78 16.98 11.82
N SER A 308 25.74 16.10 10.81
CA SER A 308 25.01 16.34 9.55
C SER A 308 23.50 16.55 9.77
N LEU A 309 22.92 15.83 10.74
CA LEU A 309 21.53 16.03 11.17
C LEU A 309 21.31 17.34 11.91
N ALA A 310 22.23 17.75 12.79
CA ALA A 310 22.14 18.99 13.56
C ALA A 310 22.35 20.26 12.73
N ILE A 311 23.15 20.19 11.66
CA ILE A 311 23.33 21.28 10.68
C ILE A 311 22.23 21.24 9.60
N GLY A 312 21.54 20.10 9.43
CA GLY A 312 20.47 19.91 8.44
C GLY A 312 20.96 19.68 7.01
N ILE A 313 22.26 19.46 6.79
CA ILE A 313 22.90 19.32 5.47
C ILE A 313 23.21 17.84 5.18
N ASP A 314 23.04 17.40 3.93
CA ASP A 314 23.36 16.03 3.51
C ASP A 314 24.88 15.79 3.53
N ASP A 315 25.31 14.65 4.10
CA ASP A 315 26.74 14.34 4.28
C ASP A 315 27.50 14.05 2.97
N GLY A 316 26.78 13.99 1.84
CA GLY A 316 27.35 13.81 0.51
C GLY A 316 27.93 12.42 0.25
N LYS A 317 27.89 11.49 1.21
CA LYS A 317 28.53 10.16 1.08
C LYS A 317 27.83 9.26 0.06
N THR A 318 26.61 9.61 -0.36
CA THR A 318 25.86 8.94 -1.44
C THR A 318 25.82 9.72 -2.76
N LYS A 319 26.60 10.82 -2.87
CA LYS A 319 26.63 11.70 -4.04
C LYS A 319 27.54 11.16 -5.15
N THR A 320 27.18 11.40 -6.41
CA THR A 320 28.06 11.24 -7.59
C THR A 320 27.87 12.41 -8.56
N SER A 321 28.95 13.15 -8.80
CA SER A 321 28.98 14.40 -9.59
C SER A 321 29.49 14.22 -11.02
N GLY A 322 29.26 15.21 -11.90
CA GLY A 322 29.89 15.30 -13.23
C GLY A 322 29.35 14.33 -14.28
N ILE A 323 28.23 13.66 -14.00
CA ILE A 323 27.65 12.65 -14.91
C ILE A 323 27.15 13.30 -16.20
N ILE A 324 26.57 14.50 -16.16
CA ILE A 324 26.06 15.18 -17.37
C ILE A 324 27.21 15.57 -18.31
N GLU A 325 28.37 15.98 -17.77
CA GLU A 325 29.59 16.24 -18.55
C GLU A 325 30.17 14.94 -19.17
N ALA A 326 30.12 13.82 -18.46
CA ALA A 326 30.51 12.52 -19.02
C ALA A 326 29.55 12.04 -20.13
N LEU A 327 28.23 12.23 -19.95
CA LEU A 327 27.22 11.99 -20.99
C LEU A 327 27.47 12.87 -22.22
N TYR A 328 27.71 14.18 -22.04
CA TYR A 328 28.01 15.10 -23.13
C TYR A 328 29.19 14.61 -23.99
N ARG A 329 30.32 14.26 -23.35
CA ARG A 329 31.51 13.73 -24.02
C ARG A 329 31.23 12.43 -24.79
N TYR A 330 30.48 11.50 -24.20
CA TYR A 330 30.07 10.26 -24.88
C TYR A 330 29.14 10.51 -26.07
N TYR A 331 28.13 11.37 -25.93
CA TYR A 331 27.18 11.63 -27.00
C TYR A 331 27.83 12.39 -28.17
N GLN A 332 28.84 13.22 -27.89
CA GLN A 332 29.62 13.87 -28.92
C GLN A 332 30.45 12.83 -29.72
N ASN A 333 31.18 11.96 -29.02
CA ASN A 333 32.23 11.14 -29.62
C ASN A 333 31.80 9.73 -30.06
N ALA A 334 30.93 9.05 -29.31
CA ALA A 334 30.71 7.60 -29.43
C ALA A 334 29.28 7.18 -29.84
N ALA A 335 28.25 7.95 -29.49
CA ALA A 335 26.85 7.57 -29.74
C ALA A 335 26.46 7.70 -31.23
N THR A 336 26.67 6.64 -32.04
CA THR A 336 26.40 6.67 -33.49
C THR A 336 24.94 6.40 -33.88
N GLU A 337 24.13 5.85 -32.98
CA GLU A 337 22.71 5.50 -33.21
C GLU A 337 21.73 6.64 -32.86
N VAL A 338 22.20 7.62 -32.09
CA VAL A 338 21.44 8.80 -31.66
C VAL A 338 21.44 9.87 -32.76
N ARG A 339 20.26 10.43 -33.09
CA ARG A 339 20.09 11.55 -34.03
C ARG A 339 20.36 12.87 -33.33
N ARG A 340 19.76 13.06 -32.16
CA ARG A 340 19.96 14.18 -31.25
C ARG A 340 19.73 13.74 -29.81
N VAL A 341 20.42 14.36 -28.86
CA VAL A 341 20.16 14.22 -27.43
C VAL A 341 20.06 15.61 -26.81
N TRP A 342 19.16 15.74 -25.84
CA TRP A 342 19.05 16.89 -24.97
C TRP A 342 19.30 16.43 -23.54
N LEU A 343 20.13 17.18 -22.81
CA LEU A 343 20.48 16.96 -21.41
C LEU A 343 20.03 18.18 -20.60
N SER A 344 19.70 17.97 -19.32
CA SER A 344 19.45 19.06 -18.37
C SER A 344 20.72 19.91 -18.14
N THR A 345 20.57 20.96 -17.32
CA THR A 345 21.68 21.54 -16.54
C THR A 345 22.38 20.44 -15.72
N ASP A 346 23.62 20.63 -15.27
CA ASP A 346 24.35 19.57 -14.52
C ASP A 346 23.59 19.15 -13.26
N VAL A 347 23.72 17.88 -12.89
CA VAL A 347 22.95 17.22 -11.82
C VAL A 347 23.89 16.33 -11.01
N ASP A 348 23.95 16.56 -9.70
CA ASP A 348 24.52 15.57 -8.79
C ASP A 348 23.52 14.43 -8.59
N HIS A 349 23.96 13.20 -8.83
CA HIS A 349 23.17 12.02 -8.47
C HIS A 349 23.29 11.74 -6.97
N PHE A 350 22.18 11.40 -6.33
CA PHE A 350 22.11 10.97 -4.92
C PHE A 350 21.41 9.63 -4.82
N HIS A 351 21.97 8.71 -4.03
CA HIS A 351 21.34 7.42 -3.72
C HIS A 351 20.98 7.29 -2.24
N SER A 352 20.14 6.29 -1.91
CA SER A 352 19.79 6.02 -0.51
C SER A 352 20.98 5.54 0.32
N SER A 353 21.13 6.10 1.52
CA SER A 353 22.03 5.65 2.58
C SER A 353 21.43 4.45 3.30
N PHE A 354 21.98 4.03 4.45
CA PHE A 354 21.32 3.01 5.26
C PHE A 354 20.05 3.55 5.96
N GLY A 355 19.98 4.86 6.24
CA GLY A 355 18.85 5.51 6.90
C GLY A 355 17.59 5.65 6.04
N ASP A 356 17.74 5.86 4.73
CA ASP A 356 16.59 6.08 3.83
C ASP A 356 16.32 4.95 2.83
N ARG A 357 17.15 3.90 2.79
CA ARG A 357 16.95 2.76 1.88
C ARG A 357 15.59 2.10 2.10
N GLY A 358 14.82 2.02 1.02
CA GLY A 358 13.47 1.42 0.98
C GLY A 358 12.32 2.42 0.99
N TRP A 359 12.58 3.70 1.26
CA TRP A 359 11.54 4.74 1.31
C TRP A 359 11.97 6.13 0.81
N GLY A 360 13.26 6.46 0.91
CA GLY A 360 13.83 7.78 0.64
C GLY A 360 13.76 8.30 -0.81
N CYS A 361 13.16 7.57 -1.74
CA CYS A 361 13.24 7.87 -3.18
C CYS A 361 12.81 9.32 -3.52
N GLY A 362 11.65 9.79 -3.06
CA GLY A 362 11.18 11.15 -3.32
C GLY A 362 12.14 12.23 -2.83
N TYR A 363 12.61 12.10 -1.58
CA TYR A 363 13.59 12.98 -0.97
C TYR A 363 14.92 13.01 -1.75
N ARG A 364 15.44 11.85 -2.18
CA ARG A 364 16.67 11.74 -2.98
C ARG A 364 16.51 12.34 -4.38
N ASN A 365 15.34 12.21 -5.01
CA ASN A 365 15.04 12.89 -6.28
C ASN A 365 14.88 14.40 -6.12
N PHE A 366 14.34 14.89 -4.99
CA PHE A 366 14.37 16.31 -4.66
C PHE A 366 15.81 16.83 -4.48
N GLN A 367 16.69 16.10 -3.78
CA GLN A 367 18.12 16.46 -3.70
C GLN A 367 18.78 16.55 -5.08
N MET A 368 18.51 15.58 -5.99
CA MET A 368 19.01 15.63 -7.37
C MET A 368 18.49 16.86 -8.12
N LEU A 369 17.18 17.16 -8.05
CA LEU A 369 16.59 18.35 -8.66
C LEU A 369 17.21 19.64 -8.12
N LEU A 370 17.23 19.81 -6.79
CA LEU A 370 17.79 20.97 -6.10
C LEU A 370 19.28 21.17 -6.46
N SER A 371 20.06 20.10 -6.62
CA SER A 371 21.46 20.19 -7.02
C SER A 371 21.69 20.83 -8.39
N SER A 372 20.67 20.84 -9.26
CA SER A 372 20.68 21.51 -10.56
C SER A 372 20.16 22.94 -10.49
N LEU A 373 19.23 23.24 -9.56
CA LEU A 373 18.76 24.60 -9.28
C LEU A 373 19.85 25.45 -8.62
N LEU A 374 20.59 24.89 -7.65
CA LEU A 374 21.74 25.52 -6.97
C LEU A 374 22.98 25.73 -7.87
N ARG A 375 22.87 25.48 -9.17
CA ARG A 375 23.91 25.66 -10.20
C ARG A 375 23.41 26.51 -11.38
N ASN A 376 22.31 27.23 -11.19
CA ASN A 376 21.61 27.94 -12.23
C ASN A 376 21.20 29.30 -11.68
N ASP A 377 21.96 30.32 -12.07
CA ASP A 377 21.92 31.71 -11.56
C ASP A 377 20.49 32.30 -11.54
N ALA A 378 19.58 31.79 -12.37
CA ALA A 378 18.17 32.16 -12.39
C ALA A 378 17.39 31.84 -11.10
N TYR A 379 17.94 31.02 -10.19
CA TYR A 379 17.31 30.64 -8.92
C TYR A 379 18.06 31.18 -7.68
N ASP A 380 19.16 31.92 -7.87
CA ASP A 380 19.99 32.44 -6.77
C ASP A 380 19.21 33.32 -5.79
N ASP A 381 18.26 34.13 -6.28
CA ASP A 381 17.46 35.04 -5.44
C ASP A 381 16.47 34.32 -4.50
N CYS A 382 16.06 33.08 -4.81
CA CYS A 382 15.15 32.30 -3.96
C CYS A 382 15.85 31.16 -3.19
N LEU A 383 17.01 30.69 -3.66
CA LEU A 383 17.77 29.59 -3.03
C LEU A 383 19.09 30.06 -2.38
N LYS A 384 19.25 31.37 -2.15
CA LYS A 384 20.53 31.98 -1.74
C LYS A 384 21.12 31.36 -0.48
N GLY A 385 22.34 30.81 -0.61
CA GLY A 385 23.07 30.20 0.50
C GLY A 385 22.52 28.84 0.97
N MET A 386 21.52 28.28 0.29
CA MET A 386 21.05 26.93 0.59
C MET A 386 22.10 25.88 0.18
N SER A 387 22.38 24.96 1.09
CA SER A 387 23.07 23.70 0.79
C SER A 387 22.06 22.59 0.52
N ILE A 388 22.51 21.43 0.03
CA ILE A 388 21.64 20.26 -0.12
C ILE A 388 21.19 19.78 1.28
N PRO A 389 19.90 19.80 1.61
CA PRO A 389 19.41 19.41 2.93
C PRO A 389 19.43 17.88 3.10
N CYS A 390 19.67 17.41 4.33
CA CYS A 390 19.57 15.99 4.67
C CYS A 390 18.10 15.54 4.71
N ILE A 391 17.85 14.23 4.70
CA ILE A 391 16.49 13.68 4.60
C ILE A 391 15.54 14.19 5.70
N PRO A 392 15.92 14.24 7.00
CA PRO A 392 15.06 14.85 8.03
C PRO A 392 14.88 16.36 7.88
N LYS A 393 15.86 17.08 7.31
CA LYS A 393 15.65 18.51 7.06
C LYS A 393 14.66 18.77 5.93
N ILE A 394 14.64 17.92 4.89
CA ILE A 394 13.58 17.93 3.86
C ILE A 394 12.22 17.63 4.50
N GLN A 395 12.15 16.69 5.45
CA GLN A 395 10.92 16.41 6.22
C GLN A 395 10.45 17.65 7.00
N SER A 396 11.34 18.38 7.69
CA SER A 396 11.02 19.68 8.31
C SER A 396 10.51 20.69 7.29
N MET A 397 11.21 20.90 6.17
CA MET A 397 10.84 21.93 5.19
C MET A 397 9.47 21.69 4.52
N ILE A 398 9.05 20.42 4.37
CA ILE A 398 7.70 20.07 3.90
C ILE A 398 6.66 20.36 5.00
N GLU A 399 6.94 20.00 6.26
CA GLU A 399 6.06 20.36 7.39
C GLU A 399 5.95 21.88 7.57
N ASP A 400 7.03 22.63 7.32
CA ASP A 400 7.04 24.08 7.37
C ASP A 400 6.19 24.70 6.25
N ALA A 401 6.21 24.12 5.04
CA ALA A 401 5.28 24.49 3.96
C ALA A 401 3.81 24.18 4.33
N TRP A 402 3.53 23.05 5.00
CA TRP A 402 2.18 22.76 5.50
C TRP A 402 1.73 23.77 6.57
N LYS A 403 2.64 24.26 7.43
CA LYS A 403 2.36 25.33 8.41
C LYS A 403 2.13 26.69 7.74
N GLU A 404 2.75 26.96 6.58
CA GLU A 404 2.43 28.12 5.73
C GLU A 404 1.06 28.01 5.05
N GLY A 405 0.43 26.82 5.04
CA GLY A 405 -0.91 26.58 4.49
C GLY A 405 -0.96 25.83 3.16
N PHE A 406 0.19 25.39 2.63
CA PHE A 406 0.22 24.57 1.41
C PHE A 406 -0.31 23.15 1.66
N ASP A 407 -1.07 22.62 0.69
CA ASP A 407 -1.66 21.28 0.65
C ASP A 407 -2.05 20.65 2.02
N PRO A 408 -3.06 21.22 2.72
CA PRO A 408 -3.56 20.65 3.97
C PRO A 408 -4.20 19.26 3.78
N GLN A 409 -4.52 18.86 2.54
CA GLN A 409 -5.07 17.53 2.26
C GLN A 409 -3.94 16.48 2.19
N GLY A 410 -2.83 16.77 1.51
CA GLY A 410 -1.61 15.96 1.52
C GLY A 410 -0.99 15.87 2.91
N ALA A 411 -0.94 17.00 3.64
CA ALA A 411 -0.55 17.03 5.06
C ALA A 411 -1.39 16.03 5.88
N SER A 412 -2.72 16.09 5.78
CA SER A 412 -3.61 15.18 6.51
C SER A 412 -3.45 13.71 6.10
N GLN A 413 -3.17 13.40 4.83
CA GLN A 413 -2.89 12.02 4.38
C GLN A 413 -1.61 11.45 5.00
N LEU A 414 -0.66 12.33 5.35
CA LEU A 414 0.63 12.00 5.95
C LEU A 414 0.64 12.29 7.47
N ASN A 415 -0.53 12.27 8.12
CA ASN A 415 -0.74 12.52 9.55
C ASN A 415 -0.18 13.87 10.06
N ASN A 416 -0.01 14.84 9.16
CA ASN A 416 0.60 16.16 9.37
C ASN A 416 2.04 16.10 9.91
N ARG A 417 2.76 14.98 9.74
CA ARG A 417 4.12 14.80 10.26
C ARG A 417 4.94 13.81 9.42
N LEU A 418 6.12 14.27 9.01
CA LEU A 418 7.15 13.47 8.35
C LEU A 418 8.36 13.22 9.24
N GLN A 419 8.73 14.16 10.11
CA GLN A 419 9.96 14.07 10.90
C GLN A 419 9.95 12.89 11.87
N GLY A 420 11.01 12.07 11.80
CA GLY A 420 11.11 10.82 12.57
C GLY A 420 10.16 9.71 12.08
N THR A 421 9.66 9.81 10.84
CA THR A 421 8.94 8.73 10.13
C THR A 421 9.78 8.22 8.95
N LYS A 422 9.26 7.20 8.25
CA LYS A 422 9.78 6.69 6.97
C LYS A 422 8.82 7.03 5.81
N ALA A 423 7.97 8.04 6.00
CA ALA A 423 6.84 8.32 5.14
C ALA A 423 7.25 8.49 3.67
N TRP A 424 6.56 7.77 2.77
CA TRP A 424 6.73 7.93 1.33
C TRP A 424 6.12 9.25 0.87
N ILE A 425 6.87 10.04 0.11
CA ILE A 425 6.39 11.28 -0.53
C ILE A 425 6.32 11.13 -2.05
N GLY A 426 5.40 11.87 -2.66
CA GLY A 426 5.06 11.90 -4.07
C GLY A 426 5.44 13.21 -4.78
N ALA A 427 4.71 13.50 -5.86
CA ALA A 427 4.85 14.75 -6.59
C ALA A 427 4.28 15.97 -5.83
N CYS A 428 3.27 15.76 -4.97
CA CYS A 428 2.56 16.81 -4.24
C CYS A 428 3.45 17.50 -3.20
N GLU A 429 4.18 16.73 -2.38
CA GLU A 429 5.08 17.29 -1.36
C GLU A 429 6.30 17.97 -2.01
N VAL A 430 6.77 17.45 -3.14
CA VAL A 430 7.88 18.06 -3.91
C VAL A 430 7.45 19.37 -4.56
N TYR A 431 6.23 19.44 -5.14
CA TYR A 431 5.63 20.68 -5.63
C TYR A 431 5.44 21.70 -4.49
N THR A 432 4.89 21.26 -3.36
CA THR A 432 4.65 22.07 -2.16
C THR A 432 5.96 22.68 -1.63
N LEU A 433 7.02 21.87 -1.52
CA LEU A 433 8.34 22.30 -1.07
C LEU A 433 9.02 23.26 -2.07
N LEU A 434 8.87 23.06 -3.38
CA LEU A 434 9.40 23.98 -4.38
C LEU A 434 8.64 25.32 -4.34
N THR A 435 7.32 25.28 -4.24
CA THR A 435 6.47 26.49 -4.20
C THR A 435 6.72 27.31 -2.92
N SER A 436 6.89 26.67 -1.75
CA SER A 436 7.24 27.38 -0.51
C SER A 436 8.61 28.07 -0.60
N LEU A 437 9.57 27.44 -1.29
CA LEU A 437 10.88 28.01 -1.66
C LEU A 437 10.83 29.02 -2.83
N ARG A 438 9.63 29.48 -3.23
CA ARG A 438 9.40 30.40 -4.38
C ARG A 438 9.93 29.88 -5.72
N VAL A 439 10.09 28.57 -5.90
CA VAL A 439 10.43 27.96 -7.20
C VAL A 439 9.15 27.67 -7.98
N LYS A 440 9.05 28.25 -9.18
CA LYS A 440 7.90 28.06 -10.08
C LYS A 440 7.99 26.69 -10.73
N CYS A 441 7.02 25.84 -10.43
CA CYS A 441 6.91 24.49 -10.97
C CYS A 441 5.44 24.11 -11.16
N HIS A 442 5.17 23.00 -11.84
CA HIS A 442 3.84 22.42 -11.91
C HIS A 442 3.89 20.89 -11.97
N ILE A 443 2.76 20.26 -11.65
CA ILE A 443 2.55 18.81 -11.79
C ILE A 443 1.85 18.51 -13.12
N VAL A 444 2.32 17.50 -13.86
CA VAL A 444 1.55 16.91 -14.99
C VAL A 444 1.25 15.45 -14.70
N ASP A 445 -0.03 15.07 -14.76
CA ASP A 445 -0.50 13.72 -14.46
C ASP A 445 -0.85 12.92 -15.73
N PHE A 446 0.00 11.95 -16.06
CA PHE A 446 -0.23 10.93 -17.07
C PHE A 446 -1.01 9.77 -16.45
N HIS A 447 -2.25 10.09 -16.04
CA HIS A 447 -3.14 9.27 -15.22
C HIS A 447 -3.55 7.90 -15.83
N LYS A 448 -3.26 7.69 -17.12
CA LYS A 448 -3.43 6.43 -17.84
C LYS A 448 -2.47 6.32 -19.02
N SER A 449 -2.10 5.09 -19.39
CA SER A 449 -1.31 4.81 -20.59
C SER A 449 -1.98 5.34 -21.87
N THR A 450 -1.22 6.02 -22.72
CA THR A 450 -1.70 6.68 -23.95
C THR A 450 -1.25 6.00 -25.24
N GLY A 451 -0.70 4.78 -25.15
CA GLY A 451 -0.15 4.03 -26.28
C GLY A 451 -0.29 2.51 -26.13
N PRO A 452 0.03 1.75 -27.19
CA PRO A 452 -0.18 0.30 -27.22
C PRO A 452 0.62 -0.44 -26.13
N LEU A 453 0.12 -1.60 -25.70
CA LEU A 453 0.75 -2.46 -24.71
C LEU A 453 1.08 -1.77 -23.36
N GLY A 454 0.23 -0.81 -22.95
CA GLY A 454 0.34 -0.08 -21.68
C GLY A 454 1.42 1.01 -21.66
N THR A 455 1.81 1.55 -22.82
CA THR A 455 2.89 2.54 -22.92
C THR A 455 2.40 3.99 -22.82
N HIS A 456 3.32 4.92 -22.56
CA HIS A 456 3.05 6.34 -22.35
C HIS A 456 3.77 7.26 -23.36
N PRO A 457 3.43 7.21 -24.67
CA PRO A 457 4.07 8.08 -25.67
C PRO A 457 3.90 9.58 -25.35
N ARG A 458 2.75 10.02 -24.81
CA ARG A 458 2.55 11.43 -24.45
C ARG A 458 3.50 11.94 -23.36
N LEU A 459 3.97 11.08 -22.46
CA LEU A 459 5.00 11.43 -21.48
C LEU A 459 6.35 11.70 -22.17
N PHE A 460 6.71 10.89 -23.17
CA PHE A 460 7.94 11.08 -23.94
C PHE A 460 7.85 12.30 -24.87
N GLU A 461 6.69 12.55 -25.47
CA GLU A 461 6.40 13.75 -26.27
C GLU A 461 6.45 15.02 -25.41
N TRP A 462 5.87 15.00 -24.20
CA TRP A 462 5.94 16.12 -23.27
C TRP A 462 7.38 16.41 -22.83
N ILE A 463 8.14 15.38 -22.44
CA ILE A 463 9.55 15.54 -22.03
C ILE A 463 10.43 15.98 -23.22
N LEU A 464 10.12 15.54 -24.45
CA LEU A 464 10.77 16.03 -25.65
C LEU A 464 10.53 17.54 -25.80
N ASN A 465 9.27 17.98 -25.75
CA ASN A 465 8.91 19.39 -25.87
C ASN A 465 9.47 20.26 -24.72
N TYR A 466 9.61 19.70 -23.51
CA TYR A 466 10.29 20.38 -22.41
C TYR A 466 11.76 20.62 -22.74
N TYR A 467 12.53 19.61 -23.17
CA TYR A 467 13.96 19.78 -23.41
C TYR A 467 14.30 20.40 -24.78
N SER A 468 13.46 20.26 -25.79
CA SER A 468 13.72 20.79 -27.13
C SER A 468 13.33 22.26 -27.26
N SER A 469 14.30 23.11 -27.59
CA SER A 469 14.03 24.49 -28.03
C SER A 469 14.02 24.58 -29.55
N GLU A 470 13.10 25.37 -30.11
CA GLU A 470 12.97 25.62 -31.55
C GLU A 470 14.10 26.54 -32.06
N ARG A 471 15.29 25.96 -32.26
CA ARG A 471 16.40 26.62 -32.98
C ARG A 471 16.88 25.72 -34.12
N GLU A 472 16.75 26.22 -35.33
CA GLU A 472 17.35 25.60 -36.52
C GLU A 472 18.88 25.54 -36.39
N GLY A 473 19.51 24.57 -37.05
CA GLY A 473 20.96 24.34 -36.95
C GLY A 473 21.45 23.77 -35.61
N SER A 474 20.58 23.50 -34.62
CA SER A 474 20.97 22.98 -33.30
C SER A 474 21.80 21.68 -33.38
N PRO A 475 22.92 21.56 -32.64
CA PRO A 475 23.84 20.43 -32.72
C PRO A 475 23.22 19.08 -32.29
N LYS A 476 24.03 18.01 -32.47
CA LYS A 476 23.71 16.63 -32.07
C LYS A 476 23.48 16.50 -30.56
N VAL A 477 24.25 17.23 -29.75
CA VAL A 477 24.24 17.17 -28.29
C VAL A 477 23.88 18.55 -27.76
N MET A 478 22.80 18.64 -26.99
CA MET A 478 22.26 19.88 -26.44
C MET A 478 22.27 19.81 -24.92
N CYS A 479 23.26 20.40 -24.26
CA CYS A 479 23.13 20.73 -22.83
C CYS A 479 22.21 21.95 -22.72
N THR A 480 21.15 21.84 -21.92
CA THR A 480 20.14 22.89 -21.76
C THR A 480 20.31 23.62 -20.43
N SER A 481 19.78 24.84 -20.33
CA SER A 481 19.65 25.56 -19.05
C SER A 481 18.42 25.13 -18.24
N LYS A 482 17.80 23.99 -18.60
CA LYS A 482 16.57 23.50 -17.97
C LYS A 482 16.91 22.50 -16.86
N PRO A 483 16.30 22.62 -15.66
CA PRO A 483 16.43 21.63 -14.59
C PRO A 483 15.95 20.24 -15.04
N PRO A 484 16.40 19.16 -14.37
CA PRO A 484 15.85 17.83 -14.57
C PRO A 484 14.39 17.73 -14.11
N ILE A 485 13.70 16.66 -14.50
CA ILE A 485 12.27 16.46 -14.20
C ILE A 485 12.13 15.37 -13.14
N TYR A 486 11.40 15.64 -12.06
CA TYR A 486 11.00 14.62 -11.08
C TYR A 486 9.93 13.71 -11.71
N LEU A 487 10.06 12.38 -11.60
CA LEU A 487 9.15 11.40 -12.19
C LEU A 487 8.67 10.39 -11.13
N GLN A 488 7.38 10.48 -10.78
CA GLN A 488 6.68 9.57 -9.89
C GLN A 488 5.98 8.44 -10.65
N HIS A 489 5.91 7.25 -10.04
CA HIS A 489 4.80 6.31 -10.21
C HIS A 489 4.47 5.67 -8.86
N GLN A 490 3.46 4.79 -8.81
CA GLN A 490 3.18 4.05 -7.57
C GLN A 490 4.42 3.26 -7.12
N GLY A 491 4.86 3.52 -5.89
CA GLY A 491 5.92 2.79 -5.19
C GLY A 491 7.37 3.16 -5.49
N HIS A 492 7.67 4.10 -6.41
CA HIS A 492 9.03 4.64 -6.59
C HIS A 492 9.00 5.95 -7.38
N SER A 493 10.00 6.81 -7.16
CA SER A 493 10.28 7.98 -8.00
C SER A 493 11.71 8.02 -8.49
N ARG A 494 11.93 8.74 -9.59
CA ARG A 494 13.20 8.84 -10.33
C ARG A 494 13.37 10.24 -10.92
N THR A 495 14.57 10.57 -11.40
CA THR A 495 14.88 11.90 -11.97
C THR A 495 15.26 11.79 -13.45
N VAL A 496 14.55 12.47 -14.34
CA VAL A 496 14.81 12.46 -15.79
C VAL A 496 15.76 13.61 -16.15
N VAL A 497 16.99 13.28 -16.53
CA VAL A 497 18.09 14.23 -16.81
C VAL A 497 18.31 14.49 -18.31
N GLY A 498 17.45 13.93 -19.17
CA GLY A 498 17.53 14.14 -20.61
C GLY A 498 16.71 13.15 -21.44
N ILE A 499 16.78 13.33 -22.76
CA ILE A 499 16.07 12.52 -23.75
C ILE A 499 16.90 12.37 -25.03
N GLU A 500 16.97 11.16 -25.57
CA GLU A 500 17.49 10.86 -26.91
C GLU A 500 16.35 10.77 -27.92
N GLU A 501 16.54 11.36 -29.10
CA GLU A 501 15.87 10.94 -30.33
C GLU A 501 16.86 10.12 -31.16
N ARG A 502 16.50 8.86 -31.47
CA ARG A 502 17.33 7.96 -32.27
C ARG A 502 17.12 8.16 -33.77
N LYS A 503 18.05 7.65 -34.59
CA LYS A 503 17.97 7.73 -36.07
C LYS A 503 16.69 7.12 -36.66
N ASN A 504 16.13 6.10 -36.00
CA ASN A 504 14.84 5.48 -36.32
C ASN A 504 13.61 6.22 -35.73
N ARG A 505 13.79 7.46 -35.25
CA ARG A 505 12.78 8.31 -34.59
C ARG A 505 12.20 7.79 -33.27
N THR A 506 12.73 6.71 -32.69
CA THR A 506 12.29 6.28 -31.35
C THR A 506 12.91 7.15 -30.26
N LEU A 507 12.11 7.49 -29.24
CA LEU A 507 12.51 8.27 -28.09
C LEU A 507 13.00 7.39 -26.93
N CYS A 508 13.95 7.91 -26.15
CA CYS A 508 14.59 7.23 -25.03
C CYS A 508 14.88 8.23 -23.92
N LEU A 509 14.32 8.06 -22.73
CA LEU A 509 14.60 8.90 -21.58
C LEU A 509 15.92 8.49 -20.91
N LEU A 510 16.63 9.48 -20.37
CA LEU A 510 17.81 9.28 -19.53
C LEU A 510 17.39 9.53 -18.08
N ILE A 511 17.33 8.46 -17.29
CA ILE A 511 16.70 8.47 -15.97
C ILE A 511 17.68 8.02 -14.87
N PHE A 512 18.01 8.95 -13.97
CA PHE A 512 18.69 8.68 -12.71
C PHE A 512 17.73 8.01 -11.72
N ASP A 513 18.26 7.05 -10.95
CA ASP A 513 17.50 6.26 -9.99
C ASP A 513 18.21 6.31 -8.62
N PRO A 514 17.54 6.72 -7.53
CA PRO A 514 18.15 6.76 -6.21
C PRO A 514 18.39 5.37 -5.59
N GLY A 515 17.90 4.30 -6.22
CA GLY A 515 18.28 2.92 -5.91
C GLY A 515 19.62 2.49 -6.52
N CYS A 516 20.21 3.27 -7.43
CA CYS A 516 21.49 2.98 -8.06
C CYS A 516 22.65 3.39 -7.13
N PRO A 517 23.55 2.49 -6.67
CA PRO A 517 24.65 2.87 -5.77
C PRO A 517 25.79 3.56 -6.52
N SER A 518 26.56 4.44 -5.85
CA SER A 518 27.63 5.24 -6.49
C SER A 518 28.60 4.41 -7.33
N ARG A 519 28.95 3.18 -6.93
CA ARG A 519 29.83 2.28 -7.70
C ARG A 519 29.34 1.95 -9.12
N GLU A 520 28.04 2.05 -9.40
CA GLU A 520 27.46 1.86 -10.73
C GLU A 520 27.50 3.18 -11.52
N MET A 521 27.11 4.29 -10.89
CA MET A 521 27.14 5.62 -11.52
C MET A 521 28.56 6.09 -11.86
N GLN A 522 29.54 5.75 -11.03
CA GLN A 522 30.98 5.97 -11.28
C GLN A 522 31.49 5.25 -12.55
N LYS A 523 30.79 4.23 -13.07
CA LYS A 523 31.12 3.61 -14.37
C LYS A 523 30.83 4.55 -15.55
N LEU A 524 29.95 5.53 -15.36
CA LEU A 524 29.64 6.54 -16.37
C LEU A 524 30.74 7.62 -16.47
N LEU A 525 31.55 7.80 -15.43
CA LEU A 525 32.63 8.80 -15.37
C LEU A 525 33.96 8.32 -15.99
N LYS A 526 34.00 7.06 -16.44
CA LYS A 526 35.16 6.50 -17.16
C LYS A 526 35.29 7.14 -18.55
N GLN A 527 36.52 7.39 -18.99
CA GLN A 527 36.81 7.94 -20.33
C GLN A 527 36.23 7.02 -21.43
N ASP A 528 36.49 5.72 -21.33
CA ASP A 528 35.91 4.69 -22.19
C ASP A 528 34.51 4.26 -21.69
N MET A 529 33.53 5.17 -21.70
CA MET A 529 32.16 4.81 -21.37
C MET A 529 31.52 3.97 -22.48
N GLU A 530 31.42 2.66 -22.23
CA GLU A 530 30.68 1.73 -23.07
C GLU A 530 29.17 2.04 -23.13
N ALA A 531 28.54 1.71 -24.26
CA ALA A 531 27.08 1.71 -24.42
C ALA A 531 26.36 0.71 -23.47
N SER A 532 27.09 -0.26 -22.90
CA SER A 532 26.62 -1.21 -21.90
C SER A 532 26.26 -0.52 -20.58
N ASN A 533 27.10 0.42 -20.10
CA ASN A 533 26.90 1.16 -18.86
C ASN A 533 25.60 1.98 -18.90
N LEU A 534 25.31 2.59 -20.05
CA LEU A 534 24.11 3.40 -20.29
C LEU A 534 22.80 2.61 -20.28
N LYS A 535 22.82 1.26 -20.27
CA LYS A 535 21.62 0.42 -20.16
C LYS A 535 20.85 0.66 -18.86
N GLN A 536 21.53 1.06 -17.78
CA GLN A 536 20.88 1.42 -16.52
C GLN A 536 20.18 2.79 -16.58
N LEU A 537 20.76 3.75 -17.32
CA LEU A 537 20.22 5.10 -17.51
C LEU A 537 19.06 5.16 -18.53
N ARG A 538 19.25 4.53 -19.69
CA ARG A 538 18.32 4.56 -20.84
C ARG A 538 17.00 3.84 -20.52
N LYS A 539 15.87 4.49 -20.80
CA LYS A 539 14.51 3.95 -20.72
C LYS A 539 13.73 4.27 -22.00
N PHE A 540 13.41 3.26 -22.78
CA PHE A 540 12.56 3.39 -23.96
C PHE A 540 11.08 3.40 -23.57
N VAL A 541 10.22 3.79 -24.52
CA VAL A 541 8.74 3.80 -24.35
C VAL A 541 8.21 2.46 -23.82
N GLY A 542 8.79 1.34 -24.23
CA GLY A 542 8.45 0.00 -23.74
C GLY A 542 8.85 -0.32 -22.29
N ASN A 543 9.66 0.51 -21.63
CA ASN A 543 10.09 0.36 -20.24
C ASN A 543 9.19 1.12 -19.23
N LEU A 544 8.39 2.09 -19.69
CA LEU A 544 7.49 2.85 -18.83
C LEU A 544 6.05 2.36 -19.04
N LYS A 545 5.61 1.47 -18.14
CA LYS A 545 4.32 0.74 -18.21
C LYS A 545 3.55 0.68 -16.88
N HIS A 546 3.91 1.50 -15.89
CA HIS A 546 3.03 1.66 -14.72
C HIS A 546 1.72 2.32 -15.15
N LYS A 547 0.62 2.07 -14.44
CA LYS A 547 -0.73 2.56 -14.82
C LYS A 547 -0.75 4.08 -15.02
N GLN A 548 -0.05 4.79 -14.16
CA GLN A 548 0.00 6.25 -14.04
C GLN A 548 1.46 6.69 -13.81
N TYR A 549 1.79 7.87 -14.32
CA TYR A 549 3.00 8.62 -13.98
C TYR A 549 2.63 10.07 -13.69
N GLN A 550 3.25 10.67 -12.67
CA GLN A 550 3.20 12.12 -12.46
C GLN A 550 4.61 12.68 -12.61
N ILE A 551 4.73 13.90 -13.13
CA ILE A 551 6.00 14.63 -13.15
C ILE A 551 5.88 15.96 -12.40
N VAL A 552 6.98 16.41 -11.80
CA VAL A 552 7.15 17.82 -11.39
C VAL A 552 8.24 18.42 -12.27
N ALA A 553 7.90 19.51 -12.95
CA ALA A 553 8.82 20.24 -13.82
C ALA A 553 8.96 21.69 -13.33
N VAL A 554 10.19 22.20 -13.33
CA VAL A 554 10.53 23.56 -12.88
C VAL A 554 10.62 24.49 -14.09
N GLU A 555 10.06 25.69 -13.97
CA GLU A 555 9.88 26.66 -15.05
C GLU A 555 10.52 28.03 -14.74
N GLY A 556 10.84 28.33 -13.49
CA GLY A 556 11.49 29.59 -13.08
C GLY A 556 11.31 29.91 -11.60
N VAL A 557 11.21 31.19 -11.26
CA VAL A 557 11.03 31.71 -9.89
C VAL A 557 9.67 32.41 -9.77
N LEU A 558 9.07 32.35 -8.58
CA LEU A 558 7.84 33.02 -8.21
C LEU A 558 8.16 34.37 -7.54
N SER A 559 7.39 35.40 -7.87
CA SER A 559 7.23 36.56 -6.98
C SER A 559 6.61 36.12 -5.63
N SER A 560 6.68 36.98 -4.61
CA SER A 560 5.99 36.70 -3.34
C SER A 560 4.46 36.71 -3.48
N GLU A 561 3.93 37.32 -4.55
CA GLU A 561 2.50 37.35 -4.87
C GLU A 561 2.05 36.07 -5.59
N GLU A 562 2.87 35.50 -6.49
CA GLU A 562 2.58 34.20 -7.13
C GLU A 562 2.81 32.98 -6.22
N LYS A 563 3.38 33.17 -5.01
CA LYS A 563 3.53 32.10 -4.01
C LYS A 563 2.22 31.84 -3.23
N VAL A 564 1.33 32.83 -3.13
CA VAL A 564 0.16 32.86 -2.23
C VAL A 564 -1.14 32.57 -2.98
#